data_AF-A0A2E0Q8G9-F1
#
_entry.id   AF-A0A2E0Q8G9-F1
#
_cell.length_a   1.000
_cell.length_b   1.000
_cell.length_c   1.000
_cell.angle_alpha   90.00
_cell.angle_beta   90.00
_cell.angle_gamma   90.00
#
_symmetry.space_group_name_H-M   'P 1'
#
loop_
_entity.id
_entity.type
_entity.pdbx_description
1 polymer ?
#
loop_
_entity_poly.entity_id
_entity_poly.type
_entity_poly.pdbx_seq_one_letter_code
_entity_poly.pdbx_strand_id
1 'polypeptide(L)'
;MALSFDIKNDRQLQLALGATLIVLMVILGIYFNNFGYVEAGIEYYFVGSMIGLGLLFWGLRSFRLIVLVPAVLIILVCLGMSIMKFNWREAYLAKADAGRPFLFEEYIESYPSLEEYIFANFTGGPNWIAFSRDCAEPVRANQPPAQECSDLKSIQATYGLDMKKIVNEHFQKMKRTAMRISKGQLKDKRRYEQCIKMGQCVVVPMLPANVNPDVLQTGEYNDIRKAFWALVDENKLNEDVCDQMLLCSILVQTGALRLSSF
;
A
#
# COMPACT_ATOMS: atom_id res chain seq x y z
N MET A 1 -2.19 -52.75 -32.12
CA MET A 1 -2.93 -51.47 -31.97
C MET A 1 -4.30 -51.78 -31.41
N ALA A 2 -4.48 -51.61 -30.10
CA ALA A 2 -5.77 -51.47 -29.40
C ALA A 2 -5.45 -51.25 -27.91
N LEU A 3 -4.95 -50.06 -27.57
CA LEU A 3 -4.92 -49.55 -26.20
C LEU A 3 -6.35 -49.06 -25.90
N SER A 4 -7.29 -49.98 -25.71
CA SER A 4 -8.56 -49.66 -25.08
C SER A 4 -8.26 -49.47 -23.59
N PHE A 5 -7.85 -48.26 -23.24
CA PHE A 5 -7.78 -47.81 -21.85
C PHE A 5 -9.22 -47.89 -21.32
N ASP A 6 -9.53 -48.95 -20.57
CA ASP A 6 -10.85 -49.18 -19.99
C ASP A 6 -11.05 -48.20 -18.82
N ILE A 7 -11.24 -46.92 -19.15
CA ILE A 7 -11.48 -45.80 -18.23
C ILE A 7 -12.70 -46.06 -17.33
N LYS A 8 -13.58 -46.99 -17.73
CA LYS A 8 -14.81 -47.34 -17.02
C LYS A 8 -14.57 -48.11 -15.72
N ASN A 9 -13.42 -48.79 -15.56
CA ASN A 9 -13.13 -49.65 -14.41
C ASN A 9 -12.08 -49.12 -13.42
N ASP A 10 -11.44 -47.99 -13.72
CA ASP A 10 -10.49 -47.38 -12.81
C ASP A 10 -11.24 -46.48 -11.79
N ARG A 11 -11.90 -47.12 -10.83
CA ARG A 11 -12.60 -46.42 -9.72
C ARG A 11 -11.68 -45.44 -8.99
N GLN A 12 -10.38 -45.75 -8.90
CA GLN A 12 -9.40 -44.87 -8.27
C GLN A 12 -9.15 -43.61 -9.11
N LEU A 13 -9.06 -43.73 -10.44
CA LEU A 13 -9.01 -42.58 -11.34
C LEU A 13 -10.26 -41.70 -11.23
N GLN A 14 -11.46 -42.31 -11.20
CA GLN A 14 -12.71 -41.55 -11.07
C GLN A 14 -12.78 -40.79 -9.74
N LEU A 15 -12.38 -41.43 -8.63
CA LEU A 15 -12.31 -40.79 -7.31
C LEU A 15 -11.27 -39.67 -7.27
N ALA A 16 -10.06 -39.91 -7.80
CA ALA A 16 -9.00 -38.91 -7.84
C ALA A 16 -9.42 -37.69 -8.66
N LEU A 17 -10.02 -37.91 -9.83
CA LEU A 17 -10.47 -36.83 -10.72
C LEU A 17 -11.66 -36.06 -10.13
N GLY A 18 -12.63 -36.76 -9.52
CA GLY A 18 -13.75 -36.12 -8.84
C GLY A 18 -13.30 -35.25 -7.68
N ALA A 19 -12.41 -35.77 -6.82
CA ALA A 19 -11.87 -35.02 -5.69
C ALA A 19 -11.07 -33.78 -6.13
N THR A 20 -10.19 -33.92 -7.13
CA THR A 20 -9.40 -32.77 -7.61
C THR A 20 -10.24 -31.74 -8.35
N LEU A 21 -11.29 -32.13 -9.07
CA LEU A 21 -12.23 -31.18 -9.69
C LEU A 21 -12.99 -30.36 -8.65
N ILE A 22 -13.43 -30.98 -7.55
CA ILE A 22 -14.09 -30.26 -6.45
C ILE A 22 -13.12 -29.24 -5.85
N VAL A 23 -11.89 -29.64 -5.55
CA VAL A 23 -10.87 -28.73 -4.98
C VAL A 23 -10.53 -27.62 -5.98
N LEU A 24 -10.42 -27.91 -7.28
CA LEU A 24 -10.21 -26.91 -8.32
C LEU A 24 -11.35 -25.88 -8.35
N MET A 25 -12.60 -26.33 -8.30
CA MET A 25 -13.76 -25.43 -8.27
C MET A 25 -13.74 -24.52 -7.04
N VAL A 26 -13.34 -25.04 -5.87
CA VAL A 26 -13.17 -24.23 -4.66
C VAL A 26 -12.07 -23.18 -4.84
N ILE A 27 -10.90 -23.58 -5.34
CA ILE A 27 -9.79 -22.64 -5.60
C ILE A 27 -10.25 -21.56 -6.58
N LEU A 28 -10.80 -21.92 -7.74
CA LEU A 28 -11.27 -20.96 -8.74
C LEU A 28 -12.36 -20.05 -8.18
N GLY A 29 -13.30 -20.58 -7.39
CA GLY A 29 -14.35 -19.80 -6.75
C GLY A 29 -13.80 -18.71 -5.82
N ILE A 30 -12.80 -19.05 -5.00
CA ILE A 30 -12.14 -18.09 -4.10
C ILE A 30 -11.45 -16.99 -4.90
N TYR A 31 -10.64 -17.35 -5.91
CA TYR A 31 -9.89 -16.36 -6.70
C TYR A 31 -10.80 -15.48 -7.55
N PHE A 32 -11.84 -16.05 -8.16
CA PHE A 32 -12.78 -15.30 -8.99
C PHE A 32 -13.61 -14.32 -8.16
N ASN A 33 -14.10 -14.74 -6.99
CA ASN A 33 -14.87 -13.88 -6.11
C ASN A 33 -14.03 -12.72 -5.51
N ASN A 34 -12.71 -12.89 -5.43
CA ASN A 34 -11.80 -11.90 -4.87
C ASN A 34 -10.92 -11.22 -5.91
N PHE A 35 -11.28 -11.29 -7.20
CA PHE A 35 -10.45 -10.75 -8.28
C PHE A 35 -10.18 -9.23 -8.16
N GLY A 36 -11.13 -8.47 -7.60
CA GLY A 36 -10.96 -7.04 -7.33
C GLY A 36 -9.95 -6.71 -6.22
N TYR A 37 -9.54 -7.71 -5.45
CA TYR A 37 -8.61 -7.58 -4.31
C TYR A 37 -7.24 -8.20 -4.60
N VAL A 38 -6.95 -8.48 -5.87
CA VAL A 38 -5.67 -9.06 -6.29
C VAL A 38 -4.52 -8.08 -6.03
N GLU A 39 -3.50 -8.59 -5.35
CA GLU A 39 -2.24 -7.92 -5.06
C GLU A 39 -1.09 -8.64 -5.76
N ALA A 40 0.03 -7.94 -5.98
CA ALA A 40 1.25 -8.54 -6.50
C ALA A 40 1.66 -9.78 -5.69
N GLY A 41 2.10 -10.82 -6.39
CA GLY A 41 2.52 -12.08 -5.77
C GLY A 41 1.39 -13.05 -5.44
N ILE A 42 0.10 -12.68 -5.60
CA ILE A 42 -1.02 -13.62 -5.45
C ILE A 42 -0.91 -14.76 -6.46
N GLU A 43 -0.32 -14.51 -7.63
CA GLU A 43 -0.09 -15.48 -8.69
C GLU A 43 0.81 -16.63 -8.24
N TYR A 44 1.78 -16.40 -7.35
CA TYR A 44 2.64 -17.46 -6.82
C TYR A 44 1.86 -18.45 -5.96
N TYR A 45 0.93 -17.95 -5.14
CA TYR A 45 0.06 -18.80 -4.34
C TYR A 45 -0.93 -19.56 -5.21
N PHE A 46 -1.45 -18.94 -6.29
CA PHE A 46 -2.33 -19.63 -7.23
C PHE A 46 -1.61 -20.79 -7.92
N VAL A 47 -0.41 -20.53 -8.46
CA VAL A 47 0.43 -21.55 -9.09
C VAL A 47 0.79 -22.64 -8.07
N GLY A 48 1.12 -22.27 -6.84
CA GLY A 48 1.37 -23.20 -5.73
C GLY A 48 0.18 -24.13 -5.46
N SER A 49 -1.04 -23.58 -5.41
CA SER A 49 -2.27 -24.37 -5.28
C SER A 49 -2.49 -25.31 -6.47
N MET A 50 -2.16 -24.89 -7.70
CA MET A 50 -2.26 -25.76 -8.89
C MET A 50 -1.23 -26.90 -8.86
N ILE A 51 -0.01 -26.64 -8.40
CA ILE A 51 1.02 -27.67 -8.20
C ILE A 51 0.55 -28.66 -7.12
N GLY A 52 0.06 -28.15 -5.99
CA GLY A 52 -0.52 -28.97 -4.92
C GLY A 52 -1.68 -29.85 -5.41
N LEU A 53 -2.53 -29.31 -6.28
CA LEU A 53 -3.64 -30.06 -6.89
C LEU A 53 -3.15 -31.19 -7.81
N GLY A 54 -2.10 -30.95 -8.61
CA GLY A 54 -1.47 -31.98 -9.43
C GLY A 54 -0.87 -33.11 -8.58
N LEU A 55 -0.18 -32.76 -7.50
CA LEU A 55 0.35 -33.73 -6.53
C LEU A 55 -0.77 -34.51 -5.82
N LEU A 56 -1.87 -33.84 -5.47
CA LEU A 56 -3.04 -34.47 -4.87
C LEU A 56 -3.65 -35.52 -5.82
N PHE A 57 -3.83 -35.17 -7.09
CA PHE A 57 -4.32 -36.10 -8.11
C PHE A 57 -3.42 -37.34 -8.21
N TRP A 58 -2.11 -37.15 -8.29
CA TRP A 58 -1.16 -38.26 -8.43
C TRP A 58 -1.07 -39.11 -7.15
N GLY A 59 -1.13 -38.47 -5.98
CA GLY A 59 -1.16 -39.13 -4.67
C GLY A 59 -2.41 -39.98 -4.47
N LEU A 60 -3.58 -39.47 -4.86
CA LEU A 60 -4.85 -40.20 -4.83
C LEU A 60 -4.85 -41.36 -5.84
N ARG A 61 -4.38 -41.13 -7.07
CA ARG A 61 -4.29 -42.16 -8.11
C ARG A 61 -3.37 -43.31 -7.70
N SER A 62 -2.25 -43.02 -7.04
CA SER A 62 -1.23 -44.01 -6.68
C SER A 62 -1.35 -44.55 -5.26
N PHE A 63 -2.35 -44.07 -4.49
CA PHE A 63 -2.56 -44.37 -3.07
C PHE A 63 -1.29 -44.15 -2.20
N ARG A 64 -0.47 -43.14 -2.54
CA ARG A 64 0.78 -42.83 -1.84
C ARG A 64 0.56 -41.74 -0.82
N LEU A 65 0.34 -42.13 0.45
CA LEU A 65 0.13 -41.18 1.56
C LEU A 65 1.28 -40.18 1.73
N ILE A 66 2.52 -40.58 1.44
CA ILE A 66 3.71 -39.72 1.49
C ILE A 66 3.61 -38.52 0.54
N VAL A 67 2.84 -38.63 -0.55
CA VAL A 67 2.61 -37.52 -1.50
C VAL A 67 1.32 -36.77 -1.15
N LEU A 68 0.30 -37.47 -0.65
CA LEU A 68 -0.99 -36.90 -0.35
C LEU A 68 -0.91 -35.85 0.76
N VAL A 69 -0.22 -36.16 1.86
CA VAL A 69 -0.08 -35.24 3.00
C VAL A 69 0.58 -33.91 2.60
N PRO A 70 1.77 -33.87 1.97
CA PRO A 70 2.38 -32.60 1.56
C PRO A 70 1.55 -31.87 0.49
N ALA A 71 0.86 -32.58 -0.41
CA ALA A 71 -0.01 -31.95 -1.40
C ALA A 71 -1.15 -31.16 -0.74
N VAL A 72 -1.82 -31.76 0.26
CA VAL A 72 -2.87 -31.09 1.04
C VAL A 72 -2.30 -29.89 1.80
N LEU A 73 -1.14 -30.03 2.43
CA LEU A 73 -0.49 -28.93 3.15
C LEU A 73 -0.15 -27.75 2.23
N ILE A 74 0.40 -28.01 1.04
CA ILE A 74 0.69 -26.96 0.05
C ILE A 74 -0.60 -26.22 -0.32
N ILE A 75 -1.68 -26.95 -0.64
CA ILE A 75 -2.97 -26.33 -0.98
C ILE A 75 -3.49 -25.46 0.17
N LEU A 76 -3.46 -25.97 1.41
CA LEU A 76 -3.96 -25.24 2.58
C LEU A 76 -3.14 -23.99 2.88
N VAL A 77 -1.80 -24.07 2.80
CA VAL A 77 -0.92 -22.91 3.03
C VAL A 77 -1.13 -21.85 1.94
N CYS A 78 -1.14 -22.25 0.67
CA CYS A 78 -1.36 -21.32 -0.44
C CYS A 78 -2.75 -20.66 -0.38
N LEU A 79 -3.80 -21.43 -0.06
CA LEU A 79 -5.15 -20.87 0.11
C LEU A 79 -5.25 -19.96 1.32
N GLY A 80 -4.68 -20.37 2.46
CA GLY A 80 -4.67 -19.56 3.68
C GLY A 80 -4.00 -18.21 3.45
N MET A 81 -2.81 -18.20 2.84
CA MET A 81 -2.10 -16.97 2.49
C MET A 81 -2.89 -16.12 1.49
N SER A 82 -3.53 -16.73 0.49
CA SER A 82 -4.32 -15.99 -0.49
C SER A 82 -5.54 -15.32 0.15
N ILE A 83 -6.27 -16.03 1.01
CA ILE A 83 -7.40 -15.46 1.75
C ILE A 83 -6.93 -14.32 2.66
N MET A 84 -5.81 -14.49 3.36
CA MET A 84 -5.24 -13.41 4.17
C MET A 84 -4.90 -12.18 3.33
N LYS A 85 -4.32 -12.36 2.14
CA LYS A 85 -4.03 -11.27 1.20
C LYS A 85 -5.29 -10.57 0.70
N PHE A 86 -6.33 -11.33 0.35
CA PHE A 86 -7.61 -10.76 -0.08
C PHE A 86 -8.26 -9.95 1.04
N ASN A 87 -8.37 -10.51 2.24
CA ASN A 87 -8.96 -9.84 3.40
C ASN A 87 -8.16 -8.58 3.79
N TRP A 88 -6.83 -8.65 3.69
CA TRP A 88 -5.95 -7.50 3.87
C TRP A 88 -6.34 -6.40 2.89
N ARG A 89 -6.28 -6.68 1.58
CA ARG A 89 -6.57 -5.70 0.54
C ARG A 89 -8.00 -5.14 0.64
N GLU A 90 -8.98 -5.99 0.93
CA GLU A 90 -10.38 -5.59 1.15
C GLU A 90 -10.51 -4.61 2.33
N ALA A 91 -9.90 -4.93 3.48
CA ALA A 91 -9.92 -4.05 4.65
C ALA A 91 -9.28 -2.68 4.37
N TYR A 92 -8.27 -2.63 3.52
CA TYR A 92 -7.67 -1.36 3.08
C TYR A 92 -8.60 -0.55 2.18
N LEU A 93 -9.18 -1.17 1.16
CA LEU A 93 -10.10 -0.48 0.25
C LEU A 93 -11.34 0.02 1.00
N ALA A 94 -11.88 -0.78 1.92
CA ALA A 94 -13.00 -0.38 2.77
C ALA A 94 -12.68 0.85 3.65
N LYS A 95 -11.44 0.98 4.16
CA LYS A 95 -11.01 2.15 4.93
C LYS A 95 -10.91 3.40 4.04
N ALA A 96 -10.39 3.26 2.82
CA ALA A 96 -10.33 4.34 1.86
C ALA A 96 -11.74 4.83 1.47
N ASP A 97 -12.65 3.92 1.16
CA ASP A 97 -14.05 4.24 0.80
C ASP A 97 -14.82 4.88 1.97
N ALA A 98 -14.49 4.51 3.21
CA ALA A 98 -15.04 5.13 4.42
C ALA A 98 -14.45 6.53 4.73
N GLY A 99 -13.63 7.10 3.85
CA GLY A 99 -13.01 8.41 4.02
C GLY A 99 -11.87 8.43 5.03
N ARG A 100 -11.28 7.28 5.36
CA ARG A 100 -10.11 7.13 6.23
C ARG A 100 -8.97 6.44 5.47
N PRO A 101 -8.43 7.09 4.42
CA PRO A 101 -7.33 6.52 3.63
C PRO A 101 -6.09 6.29 4.50
N PHE A 102 -5.17 5.49 3.97
CA PHE A 102 -3.89 5.27 4.62
C PHE A 102 -3.15 6.60 4.78
N LEU A 103 -2.66 6.87 5.99
CA LEU A 103 -2.05 8.14 6.41
C LEU A 103 -0.97 8.67 5.45
N PHE A 104 -0.22 7.76 4.80
CA PHE A 104 0.92 8.10 3.95
C PHE A 104 0.71 7.76 2.48
N GLU A 105 -0.54 7.67 2.02
CA GLU A 105 -0.88 7.37 0.62
C GLU A 105 -0.18 8.31 -0.38
N GLU A 106 0.00 9.59 -0.01
CA GLU A 106 0.67 10.60 -0.85
C GLU A 106 2.20 10.43 -0.95
N TYR A 107 2.79 9.55 -0.14
CA TYR A 107 4.23 9.34 -0.04
C TYR A 107 4.67 7.98 -0.61
N ILE A 108 3.72 7.11 -0.97
CA ILE A 108 3.99 5.76 -1.47
C ILE A 108 3.60 5.63 -2.95
N GLU A 109 4.40 4.91 -3.73
CA GLU A 109 4.12 4.66 -5.16
C GLU A 109 3.14 3.49 -5.36
N SER A 110 3.17 2.54 -4.44
CA SER A 110 2.25 1.40 -4.38
C SER A 110 1.90 1.13 -2.92
N TYR A 111 0.69 0.63 -2.68
CA TYR A 111 0.30 0.23 -1.34
C TYR A 111 1.14 -0.95 -0.85
N PRO A 112 1.46 -0.98 0.46
CA PRO A 112 2.25 -2.05 1.03
C PRO A 112 1.49 -3.38 0.97
N SER A 113 2.19 -4.41 0.51
CA SER A 113 1.66 -5.77 0.45
C SER A 113 1.54 -6.42 1.82
N LEU A 114 0.73 -7.48 1.92
CA LEU A 114 0.66 -8.25 3.16
C LEU A 114 2.04 -8.81 3.54
N GLU A 115 2.84 -9.22 2.56
CA GLU A 115 4.19 -9.73 2.78
C GLU A 115 5.12 -8.63 3.27
N GLU A 116 5.02 -7.42 2.72
CA GLU A 116 5.75 -6.27 3.26
C GLU A 116 5.29 -5.97 4.70
N TYR A 117 4.02 -6.12 5.02
CA TYR A 117 3.56 -5.97 6.41
C TYR A 117 4.12 -7.06 7.35
N ILE A 118 4.01 -8.33 6.97
CA ILE A 118 4.41 -9.47 7.82
C ILE A 118 5.94 -9.59 7.89
N PHE A 119 6.64 -9.35 6.78
CA PHE A 119 8.07 -9.60 6.62
C PHE A 119 8.91 -8.33 6.49
N ALA A 120 8.37 -7.13 6.69
CA ALA A 120 9.16 -5.90 6.65
C ALA A 120 10.41 -5.98 7.54
N ASN A 121 10.26 -6.47 8.78
CA ASN A 121 11.36 -6.60 9.73
C ASN A 121 12.43 -7.61 9.27
N PHE A 122 12.06 -8.55 8.38
CA PHE A 122 12.97 -9.58 7.88
C PHE A 122 13.61 -9.20 6.54
N THR A 123 12.88 -8.52 5.67
CA THR A 123 13.32 -8.15 4.32
C THR A 123 14.05 -6.81 4.26
N GLY A 124 14.01 -6.03 5.34
CA GLY A 124 14.63 -4.70 5.40
C GLY A 124 13.98 -3.67 4.47
N GLY A 125 12.78 -3.97 3.96
CA GLY A 125 12.01 -3.09 3.08
C GLY A 125 11.35 -1.93 3.84
N PRO A 126 10.83 -0.93 3.11
CA PRO A 126 10.17 0.23 3.69
C PRO A 126 8.88 -0.18 4.42
N ASN A 127 8.83 0.01 5.74
CA ASN A 127 7.72 -0.38 6.61
C ASN A 127 6.86 0.82 7.01
N TRP A 128 6.06 1.31 6.08
CA TRP A 128 5.14 2.41 6.30
C TRP A 128 4.06 2.13 7.35
N ILE A 129 3.67 0.86 7.49
CA ILE A 129 2.59 0.47 8.40
C ILE A 129 3.07 0.50 9.85
N ALA A 130 4.23 -0.09 10.14
CA ALA A 130 4.80 -0.02 11.48
C ALA A 130 5.13 1.43 11.85
N PHE A 131 5.70 2.22 10.92
CA PHE A 131 5.90 3.65 11.17
C PHE A 131 4.59 4.39 11.48
N SER A 132 3.51 4.10 10.75
CA SER A 132 2.20 4.67 11.02
C SER A 132 1.70 4.33 12.42
N ARG A 133 1.75 3.06 12.80
CA ARG A 133 1.27 2.57 14.09
C ARG A 133 2.12 3.06 15.27
N ASP A 134 3.44 3.07 15.11
CA ASP A 134 4.37 3.27 16.22
C ASP A 134 4.77 4.75 16.39
N CYS A 135 4.70 5.54 15.31
CA CYS A 135 5.07 6.96 15.31
C CYS A 135 3.87 7.88 15.01
N ALA A 136 3.15 7.66 13.91
CA ALA A 136 2.17 8.62 13.40
C ALA A 136 0.86 8.66 14.19
N GLU A 137 0.26 7.49 14.44
CA GLU A 137 -1.01 7.35 15.16
C GLU A 137 -0.91 7.83 16.62
N PRO A 138 0.15 7.48 17.39
CA PRO A 138 0.31 7.99 18.75
C PRO A 138 0.42 9.51 18.78
N VAL A 139 1.21 10.11 17.90
CA VAL A 139 1.36 11.58 17.79
C VAL A 139 0.01 12.24 17.53
N ARG A 140 -0.79 11.71 16.59
CA ARG A 140 -2.15 12.23 16.31
C ARG A 140 -3.12 12.04 17.48
N ALA A 141 -2.91 11.00 18.30
CA ALA A 141 -3.70 10.72 19.49
C ALA A 141 -3.19 11.47 20.74
N ASN A 142 -2.18 12.34 20.61
CA ASN A 142 -1.48 12.99 21.73
C ASN A 142 -0.90 11.98 22.75
N GLN A 143 -0.44 10.84 22.26
CA GLN A 143 0.21 9.78 23.01
C GLN A 143 1.72 9.78 22.71
N PRO A 144 2.56 9.33 23.65
CA PRO A 144 3.99 9.25 23.42
C PRO A 144 4.29 8.22 22.30
N PRO A 145 5.00 8.62 21.23
CA PRO A 145 5.43 7.69 20.18
C PRO A 145 6.52 6.75 20.69
N ALA A 146 6.81 5.70 19.92
CA ALA A 146 7.93 4.82 20.21
C ALA A 146 9.27 5.58 20.20
N GLN A 147 10.25 5.11 20.97
CA GLN A 147 11.52 5.84 21.16
C GLN A 147 12.30 5.99 19.85
N GLU A 148 12.17 5.00 18.96
CA GLU A 148 12.79 4.94 17.63
C GLU A 148 12.28 6.05 16.71
N CYS A 149 11.12 6.65 17.00
CA CYS A 149 10.52 7.72 16.21
C CYS A 149 11.16 9.10 16.45
N SER A 150 12.09 9.20 17.40
CA SER A 150 12.71 10.48 17.81
C SER A 150 13.98 10.83 17.03
N ASP A 151 14.50 9.93 16.20
CA ASP A 151 15.71 10.16 15.40
C ASP A 151 15.58 9.54 14.00
N LEU A 152 16.04 10.27 12.97
CA LEU A 152 15.92 9.83 11.58
C LEU A 152 16.74 8.55 11.30
N LYS A 153 17.88 8.34 11.97
CA LYS A 153 18.68 7.13 11.77
C LYS A 153 18.00 5.93 12.42
N SER A 154 17.41 6.12 13.60
CA SER A 154 16.59 5.09 14.24
C SER A 154 15.38 4.72 13.38
N ILE A 155 14.69 5.70 12.80
CA ILE A 155 13.58 5.43 11.88
C ILE A 155 14.06 4.65 10.65
N GLN A 156 15.19 5.04 10.05
CA GLN A 156 15.74 4.33 8.90
C GLN A 156 16.18 2.91 9.25
N ALA A 157 16.78 2.70 10.42
CA ALA A 157 17.23 1.39 10.87
C ALA A 157 16.08 0.45 11.22
N THR A 158 15.03 0.96 11.87
CA THR A 158 13.88 0.16 12.34
C THR A 158 12.86 -0.06 11.24
N TYR A 159 12.56 0.96 10.44
CA TYR A 159 11.47 0.92 9.44
C TYR A 159 11.96 0.91 7.99
N GLY A 160 13.26 1.03 7.72
CA GLY A 160 13.79 1.07 6.34
C GLY A 160 13.41 2.34 5.57
N LEU A 161 12.96 3.39 6.27
CA LEU A 161 12.44 4.62 5.67
C LEU A 161 13.47 5.75 5.77
N ASP A 162 14.00 6.21 4.63
CA ASP A 162 14.80 7.43 4.56
C ASP A 162 13.88 8.65 4.55
N MET A 163 13.43 9.04 5.73
CA MET A 163 12.49 10.15 5.92
C MET A 163 13.01 11.47 5.36
N LYS A 164 14.32 11.72 5.43
CA LYS A 164 14.92 12.94 4.89
C LYS A 164 14.74 13.00 3.38
N LYS A 165 15.06 11.89 2.70
CA LYS A 165 14.86 11.77 1.26
C LYS A 165 13.39 11.89 0.87
N ILE A 166 12.50 11.17 1.56
CA ILE A 166 11.06 11.15 1.24
C ILE A 166 10.43 12.53 1.41
N VAL A 167 10.71 13.23 2.51
CA VAL A 167 10.21 14.60 2.74
C VAL A 167 10.73 15.54 1.67
N ASN A 168 12.02 15.47 1.32
CA ASN A 168 12.59 16.33 0.29
C ASN A 168 11.98 16.06 -1.10
N GLU A 169 11.80 14.79 -1.48
CA GLU A 169 11.19 14.42 -2.76
C GLU A 169 9.74 14.92 -2.86
N HIS A 170 8.97 14.77 -1.78
CA HIS A 170 7.61 15.29 -1.71
C HIS A 170 7.58 16.83 -1.77
N PHE A 171 8.46 17.52 -1.04
CA PHE A 171 8.61 18.98 -1.09
C PHE A 171 8.93 19.46 -2.52
N GLN A 172 9.85 18.81 -3.23
CA GLN A 172 10.16 19.16 -4.63
C GLN A 172 8.98 18.89 -5.57
N LYS A 173 8.15 17.87 -5.33
CA LYS A 173 6.89 17.64 -6.06
C LYS A 173 5.87 18.75 -5.78
N MET A 174 5.70 19.16 -4.52
CA MET A 174 4.82 20.27 -4.13
C MET A 174 5.26 21.58 -4.79
N LYS A 175 6.55 21.92 -4.71
CA LYS A 175 7.11 23.10 -5.36
C LYS A 175 6.89 23.11 -6.88
N ARG A 176 7.16 22.00 -7.56
CA ARG A 176 6.88 21.88 -9.01
C ARG A 176 5.40 22.09 -9.32
N THR A 177 4.52 21.55 -8.49
CA THR A 177 3.07 21.71 -8.66
C THR A 177 2.65 23.18 -8.45
N ALA A 178 3.10 23.83 -7.37
CA ALA A 178 2.84 25.23 -7.08
C ALA A 178 3.35 26.16 -8.19
N MET A 179 4.56 25.92 -8.71
CA MET A 179 5.11 26.69 -9.85
C MET A 179 4.30 26.53 -11.13
N ARG A 180 3.75 25.34 -11.42
CA ARG A 180 2.88 25.13 -12.60
C ARG A 180 1.55 25.86 -12.45
N ILE A 181 1.03 25.95 -11.22
CA ILE A 181 -0.18 26.70 -10.90
C ILE A 181 0.08 28.20 -11.04
N SER A 182 1.16 28.73 -10.44
CA SER A 182 1.48 30.16 -10.50
C SER A 182 1.76 30.65 -11.93
N LYS A 183 2.38 29.81 -12.78
CA LYS A 183 2.58 30.08 -14.22
C LYS A 183 1.31 29.90 -15.07
N GLY A 184 0.18 29.53 -14.47
CA GLY A 184 -1.09 29.36 -15.17
C GLY A 184 -1.17 28.14 -16.08
N GLN A 185 -0.33 27.12 -15.87
CA GLN A 185 -0.36 25.87 -16.64
C GLN A 185 -1.41 24.87 -16.11
N LEU A 186 -1.86 25.04 -14.87
CA LEU A 186 -2.88 24.23 -14.19
C LEU A 186 -4.05 25.11 -13.72
N LYS A 187 -4.71 25.82 -14.65
CA LYS A 187 -5.84 26.72 -14.32
C LYS A 187 -7.16 25.99 -14.09
N ASP A 188 -7.38 24.87 -14.77
CA ASP A 188 -8.64 24.14 -14.71
C ASP A 188 -8.61 23.11 -13.58
N LYS A 189 -9.62 23.13 -12.70
CA LYS A 189 -9.80 22.13 -11.62
C LYS A 189 -9.68 20.70 -12.15
N ARG A 190 -10.30 20.41 -13.31
CA ARG A 190 -10.24 19.10 -13.96
C ARG A 190 -8.81 18.69 -14.37
N ARG A 191 -8.00 19.62 -14.88
CA ARG A 191 -6.60 19.35 -15.25
C ARG A 191 -5.72 19.14 -14.03
N TYR A 192 -5.98 19.88 -12.96
CA TYR A 192 -5.30 19.71 -11.69
C TYR A 192 -5.60 18.34 -11.07
N GLU A 193 -6.87 17.97 -10.96
CA GLU A 193 -7.31 16.65 -10.48
C GLU A 193 -6.76 15.52 -11.34
N GLN A 194 -6.74 15.67 -12.66
CA GLN A 194 -6.14 14.69 -13.55
C GLN A 194 -4.62 14.59 -13.35
N CYS A 195 -3.92 15.69 -13.11
CA CYS A 195 -2.49 15.66 -12.82
C CYS A 195 -2.17 14.93 -11.50
N ILE A 196 -3.01 15.10 -10.48
CA ILE A 196 -2.92 14.34 -9.21
C ILE A 196 -3.18 12.86 -9.46
N LYS A 197 -4.27 12.52 -10.18
CA LYS A 197 -4.62 11.13 -10.50
C LYS A 197 -3.54 10.39 -11.29
N MET A 198 -2.77 11.11 -12.11
CA MET A 198 -1.63 10.55 -12.86
C MET A 198 -0.32 10.53 -12.05
N GLY A 199 -0.31 10.95 -10.78
CA GLY A 199 0.88 11.01 -9.93
C GLY A 199 1.92 12.07 -10.34
N GLN A 200 1.58 12.95 -11.28
CA GLN A 200 2.47 14.00 -11.79
C GLN A 200 2.44 15.28 -10.94
N CYS A 201 1.37 15.48 -10.18
CA CYS A 201 1.18 16.58 -9.25
C CYS A 201 0.83 16.03 -7.87
N VAL A 202 1.04 16.85 -6.84
CA VAL A 202 0.60 16.58 -5.46
C VAL A 202 -0.38 17.65 -5.01
N VAL A 203 -1.13 17.37 -3.94
CA VAL A 203 -1.97 18.38 -3.31
C VAL A 203 -1.05 19.49 -2.77
N VAL A 204 -1.38 20.74 -3.08
CA VAL A 204 -0.67 21.91 -2.54
C VAL A 204 -1.68 22.80 -1.84
N PRO A 205 -1.30 23.50 -0.75
CA PRO A 205 -2.18 24.42 -0.05
C PRO A 205 -2.65 25.50 -1.04
N MET A 206 -3.93 25.44 -1.43
CA MET A 206 -4.55 26.39 -2.34
C MET A 206 -5.82 26.94 -1.70
N LEU A 207 -6.06 28.22 -1.96
CA LEU A 207 -7.33 28.85 -1.61
C LEU A 207 -8.47 28.15 -2.40
N PRO A 208 -9.62 27.86 -1.78
CA PRO A 208 -10.78 27.35 -2.49
C PRO A 208 -11.15 28.30 -3.63
N ALA A 209 -11.55 27.75 -4.78
CA ALA A 209 -11.83 28.52 -6.01
C ALA A 209 -12.89 29.62 -5.87
N ASN A 210 -13.67 29.60 -4.78
CA ASN A 210 -14.77 30.52 -4.51
C ASN A 210 -14.39 31.63 -3.50
N VAL A 211 -13.14 31.65 -3.02
CA VAL A 211 -12.69 32.67 -2.07
C VAL A 211 -12.28 33.93 -2.83
N ASN A 212 -13.04 35.01 -2.60
CA ASN A 212 -12.76 36.31 -3.19
C ASN A 212 -11.40 36.84 -2.67
N PRO A 213 -10.46 37.24 -3.54
CA PRO A 213 -9.14 37.73 -3.13
C PRO A 213 -9.17 38.92 -2.15
N ASP A 214 -10.27 39.67 -2.06
CA ASP A 214 -10.43 40.77 -1.11
C ASP A 214 -10.72 40.30 0.33
N VAL A 215 -11.23 39.08 0.51
CA VAL A 215 -11.43 38.42 1.82
C VAL A 215 -10.08 37.93 2.39
N LEU A 216 -8.99 38.02 1.63
CA LEU A 216 -7.65 37.63 2.08
C LEU A 216 -7.03 38.61 3.09
N GLN A 217 -7.65 39.76 3.34
CA GLN A 217 -7.17 40.72 4.35
C GLN A 217 -7.70 40.40 5.77
N THR A 218 -8.70 39.53 5.92
CA THR A 218 -9.32 39.22 7.22
C THR A 218 -8.62 38.10 8.01
N GLY A 219 -7.39 37.73 7.64
CA GLY A 219 -6.49 36.85 8.42
C GLY A 219 -6.75 35.35 8.32
N GLU A 220 -7.98 34.92 8.02
CA GLU A 220 -8.41 33.50 8.11
C GLU A 220 -7.72 32.55 7.12
N TYR A 221 -7.09 33.06 6.05
CA TYR A 221 -6.40 32.26 5.03
C TYR A 221 -4.94 32.68 4.80
N ASN A 222 -4.38 33.49 5.70
CA ASN A 222 -3.04 34.04 5.52
C ASN A 222 -1.96 32.94 5.55
N ASP A 223 -2.12 31.94 6.42
CA ASP A 223 -1.17 30.84 6.57
C ASP A 223 -1.13 29.93 5.33
N ILE A 224 -2.29 29.62 4.76
CA ILE A 224 -2.42 28.83 3.52
C ILE A 224 -1.76 29.57 2.35
N ARG A 225 -1.98 30.88 2.25
CA ARG A 225 -1.36 31.72 1.22
C ARG A 225 0.16 31.80 1.41
N LYS A 226 0.62 32.00 2.65
CA LYS A 226 2.04 32.08 2.99
C LYS A 226 2.74 30.76 2.65
N ALA A 227 2.17 29.61 3.00
CA ALA A 227 2.68 28.30 2.63
C ALA A 227 2.72 28.08 1.11
N PHE A 228 1.69 28.52 0.37
CA PHE A 228 1.69 28.43 -1.09
C PHE A 228 2.82 29.26 -1.72
N TRP A 229 2.96 30.53 -1.33
CA TRP A 229 4.01 31.38 -1.89
C TRP A 229 5.39 30.98 -1.42
N ALA A 230 5.53 30.44 -0.21
CA ALA A 230 6.77 29.80 0.24
C ALA A 230 7.20 28.65 -0.69
N LEU A 231 6.26 27.82 -1.17
CA LEU A 231 6.57 26.79 -2.17
C LEU A 231 7.06 27.35 -3.52
N VAL A 232 6.61 28.54 -3.90
CA VAL A 232 6.95 29.17 -5.18
C VAL A 232 8.28 29.93 -5.08
N ASP A 233 8.42 30.76 -4.04
CA ASP A 233 9.47 31.77 -3.90
C ASP A 233 10.67 31.26 -3.10
N GLU A 234 10.47 30.35 -2.15
CA GLU A 234 11.54 29.86 -1.30
C GLU A 234 12.21 28.60 -1.89
N ASN A 235 13.53 28.50 -1.68
CA ASN A 235 14.33 27.35 -2.13
C ASN A 235 14.46 26.25 -1.08
N LYS A 236 13.95 26.48 0.14
CA LYS A 236 14.11 25.60 1.28
C LYS A 236 12.78 25.26 1.92
N LEU A 237 12.76 24.16 2.65
CA LEU A 237 11.62 23.76 3.47
C LEU A 237 11.58 24.67 4.72
N ASN A 238 10.47 25.37 4.91
CA ASN A 238 10.22 26.22 6.07
C ASN A 238 9.11 25.63 6.96
N GLU A 239 8.85 26.25 8.12
CA GLU A 239 7.81 25.81 9.07
C GLU A 239 6.42 25.78 8.41
N ASP A 240 6.04 26.84 7.70
CA ASP A 240 4.71 26.95 7.10
C ASP A 240 4.42 25.83 6.08
N VAL A 241 5.42 25.42 5.29
CA VAL A 241 5.29 24.32 4.32
C VAL A 241 5.33 22.96 5.03
N CYS A 242 6.15 22.81 6.06
CA CYS A 242 6.24 21.56 6.84
C CYS A 242 4.92 21.23 7.54
N ASP A 243 4.21 22.22 8.07
CA ASP A 243 2.91 22.01 8.73
C ASP A 243 1.82 21.55 7.76
N GLN A 244 1.94 21.90 6.47
CA GLN A 244 1.04 21.41 5.43
C GLN A 244 1.40 19.99 4.95
N MET A 245 2.58 19.49 5.32
CA MET A 245 3.04 18.14 5.01
C MET A 245 2.88 17.24 6.23
N LEU A 246 1.88 16.36 6.23
CA LEU A 246 1.58 15.48 7.36
C LEU A 246 2.82 14.75 7.90
N LEU A 247 3.64 14.18 7.01
CA LEU A 247 4.86 13.49 7.40
C LEU A 247 5.88 14.43 8.05
N CYS A 248 6.05 15.64 7.53
CA CYS A 248 6.99 16.61 8.08
C CYS A 248 6.55 17.07 9.48
N SER A 249 5.26 17.42 9.64
CA SER A 249 4.70 17.81 10.92
C SER A 249 4.85 16.72 11.98
N ILE A 250 4.57 15.45 11.63
CA ILE A 250 4.78 14.31 12.54
C ILE A 250 6.26 14.22 12.95
N LEU A 251 7.20 14.29 12.00
CA LEU A 251 8.63 14.16 12.31
C LEU A 251 9.17 15.33 13.16
N VAL A 252 8.62 16.53 13.01
CA VAL A 252 8.93 17.67 13.88
C VAL A 252 8.37 17.43 15.29
N GLN A 253 7.14 16.96 15.41
CA GLN A 253 6.49 16.67 16.70
C GLN A 253 7.16 15.52 17.45
N THR A 254 7.66 14.50 16.76
CA THR A 254 8.47 13.44 17.39
C THR A 254 9.89 13.89 17.75
N GLY A 255 10.32 15.06 17.27
CA GLY A 255 11.67 15.59 17.45
C GLY A 255 12.72 14.99 16.50
N ALA A 256 12.33 14.09 15.58
CA ALA A 256 13.22 13.49 14.60
C ALA A 256 13.73 14.50 13.57
N LEU A 257 12.90 15.45 13.17
CA LEU A 257 13.26 16.49 12.21
C LEU A 257 13.48 17.82 12.91
N ARG A 258 14.62 18.47 12.61
CA ARG A 258 14.83 19.90 12.91
C ARG A 258 14.87 20.65 11.59
N LEU A 259 13.99 21.63 11.42
CA LEU A 259 13.84 22.36 10.15
C LEU A 259 15.11 23.11 9.71
N SER A 260 15.99 23.45 10.65
CA SER A 260 17.32 24.00 10.36
C SER A 260 18.25 23.06 9.56
N SER A 261 17.86 21.80 9.36
CA SER A 261 18.66 20.78 8.66
C SER A 261 18.36 20.65 7.15
N PHE A 262 17.53 21.55 6.59
CA PHE A 262 17.15 21.62 5.16
C PHE A 262 17.54 22.96 4.49
#